data_AF-A0A7S1VHG6-F1
#
_entry.id   AF-A0A7S1VHG6-F1
#
_cell.length_a   1.000
_cell.length_b   1.000
_cell.length_c   1.000
_cell.angle_alpha   90.00
_cell.angle_beta   90.00
_cell.angle_gamma   90.00
#
_symmetry.space_group_name_H-M   'P 1'
#
loop_
_entity.id
_entity.type
_entity.pdbx_description
1 polymer ?
#
loop_
_entity_poly.entity_id
_entity_poly.type
_entity_poly.pdbx_seq_one_letter_code
_entity_poly.pdbx_strand_id
1 'polypeptide(L)'
;MLALNLAFMVVWTVLDPMYWKRTQSCGSDEFTSYGACFVGKGEMSTFMVSMVAAVNFSAVILATVQAFKARQINTAFSESSYVALAMGSILQVFLVSAPLTLLVHDNPPATFFVLSGIITVVCLSVLLFIFAPKVHAHLSSVDPESKLTRESL
;
A
#
# COMPACT_ATOMS: atom_id res chain seq x y z
N MET A 1 5.91 0.29 16.35
CA MET A 1 4.86 -0.07 15.37
C MET A 1 4.94 -1.53 14.96
N LEU A 2 6.06 -2.02 14.40
CA LEU A 2 6.16 -3.41 13.93
C LEU A 2 5.87 -4.47 15.00
N ALA A 3 6.55 -4.40 16.15
CA ALA A 3 6.35 -5.38 17.23
C ALA A 3 4.92 -5.37 17.78
N LEU A 4 4.27 -4.19 17.83
CA LEU A 4 2.90 -4.04 18.29
C LEU A 4 1.91 -4.66 17.29
N ASN A 5 2.05 -4.38 15.98
CA ASN A 5 1.24 -4.99 14.93
C ASN A 5 1.40 -6.52 14.91
N LEU A 6 2.62 -7.02 15.12
CA LEU A 6 2.90 -8.45 15.19
C LEU A 6 2.23 -9.10 16.40
N ALA A 7 2.31 -8.47 17.57
CA ALA A 7 1.63 -8.95 18.76
C ALA A 7 0.10 -9.01 18.57
N PHE A 8 -0.51 -7.97 17.98
CA PHE A 8 -1.95 -7.97 17.69
C PHE A 8 -2.35 -9.07 16.72
N MET A 9 -1.59 -9.25 15.64
CA MET A 9 -1.82 -10.32 14.67
C MET A 9 -1.71 -11.70 15.31
N VAL A 10 -0.71 -11.93 16.18
CA VAL A 10 -0.52 -13.22 16.86
C VAL A 10 -1.64 -13.50 17.87
N VAL A 11 -2.05 -12.51 18.67
CA VAL A 11 -3.17 -12.67 19.60
C VAL A 11 -4.46 -12.99 18.85
N TRP A 12 -4.70 -12.31 17.74
CA TRP A 12 -5.88 -12.53 16.92
C TRP A 12 -5.88 -13.94 16.28
N THR A 13 -4.76 -14.40 15.72
CA THR A 13 -4.68 -15.74 15.12
C THR A 13 -4.81 -16.88 16.13
N VAL A 14 -4.42 -16.67 17.39
CA VAL A 14 -4.55 -17.67 18.47
C VAL A 14 -5.97 -17.71 19.04
N LEU A 15 -6.62 -16.56 19.22
CA LEU A 15 -7.95 -16.47 19.84
C LEU A 15 -9.09 -16.75 18.85
N ASP A 16 -8.99 -16.25 17.62
CA ASP A 16 -10.02 -16.41 16.59
C ASP A 16 -9.38 -16.58 15.20
N PRO A 17 -8.92 -17.81 14.87
CA PRO A 17 -8.26 -18.07 13.60
C PRO A 17 -9.21 -17.86 12.42
N MET A 18 -8.70 -17.26 11.35
CA MET A 18 -9.42 -17.21 10.08
C MET A 18 -9.67 -18.63 9.56
N TYR A 19 -10.85 -18.86 8.99
CA TYR A 19 -11.28 -20.19 8.54
C TYR A 19 -11.62 -20.19 7.06
N TRP A 20 -11.33 -21.33 6.43
CA TRP A 20 -11.71 -21.57 5.05
C TRP A 20 -13.18 -21.93 4.94
N LYS A 21 -13.91 -21.26 4.06
CA LYS A 21 -15.30 -21.58 3.73
C LYS A 21 -15.48 -21.62 2.21
N ARG A 22 -16.20 -22.63 1.72
CA ARG A 22 -16.70 -22.65 0.34
C ARG A 22 -18.06 -21.98 0.28
N THR A 23 -18.19 -20.99 -0.57
CA THR A 23 -19.45 -20.29 -0.83
C THR A 23 -19.92 -20.71 -2.23
N GLN A 24 -21.22 -20.95 -2.37
CA GLN A 24 -21.83 -21.25 -3.66
C GLN A 24 -22.28 -19.94 -4.28
N SER A 25 -21.89 -19.69 -5.53
CA SER A 25 -22.36 -18.53 -6.27
C SER A 25 -23.65 -18.92 -6.99
N CYS A 26 -24.81 -18.52 -6.47
CA CYS A 26 -26.08 -18.74 -7.14
C CYS A 26 -26.24 -17.73 -8.28
N GLY A 27 -25.64 -18.00 -9.45
CA GLY A 27 -25.77 -17.17 -10.65
C GLY A 27 -25.91 -18.05 -11.89
N SER A 28 -27.04 -17.86 -12.60
CA SER A 28 -27.43 -18.42 -13.92
C SER A 28 -26.77 -19.75 -14.32
N ASP A 29 -27.52 -20.84 -14.13
CA ASP A 29 -27.39 -22.18 -14.72
C ASP A 29 -26.11 -23.00 -14.47
N GLU A 30 -25.02 -22.44 -13.92
CA GLU A 30 -23.84 -23.20 -13.53
C GLU A 30 -23.62 -23.21 -12.01
N PHE A 31 -23.50 -24.42 -11.42
CA PHE A 31 -23.12 -24.62 -10.03
C PHE A 31 -21.61 -24.31 -9.83
N THR A 32 -21.24 -23.04 -9.87
CA THR A 32 -19.87 -22.61 -9.58
C THR A 32 -19.70 -22.36 -8.08
N SER A 33 -18.68 -22.99 -7.49
CA SER A 33 -18.29 -22.77 -6.10
C SER A 33 -16.86 -22.27 -6.04
N TYR A 34 -16.65 -21.23 -5.24
CA TYR A 34 -15.32 -20.74 -4.91
C TYR A 34 -15.07 -20.91 -3.41
N GLY A 35 -13.80 -21.07 -3.05
CA GLY A 35 -13.38 -21.08 -1.67
C GLY A 35 -12.67 -19.78 -1.32
N ALA A 36 -12.99 -19.25 -0.14
CA ALA A 36 -12.35 -18.06 0.39
C ALA A 36 -12.08 -18.24 1.89
N CYS A 37 -11.10 -17.48 2.38
CA CYS A 37 -10.82 -17.39 3.80
C CYS A 37 -11.65 -16.23 4.37
N PHE A 38 -12.41 -16.50 5.42
CA PHE A 38 -13.24 -15.49 6.08
C PHE A 38 -12.67 -15.16 7.47
N VAL A 39 -12.86 -13.91 7.86
CA VAL A 39 -12.63 -13.44 9.23
C VAL A 39 -13.48 -14.28 10.19
N GLY A 40 -12.92 -14.56 11.37
CA GLY A 40 -13.53 -15.39 12.41
C GLY A 40 -14.95 -14.93 12.76
N LYS A 41 -15.78 -15.87 13.25
CA LYS A 41 -17.22 -15.61 13.48
C LYS A 41 -17.49 -14.75 14.72
N GLY A 42 -16.50 -14.58 15.60
CA GLY A 42 -16.69 -13.84 16.84
C GLY A 42 -16.76 -12.33 16.62
N GLU A 43 -17.55 -11.63 17.44
CA GLU A 43 -17.54 -10.15 17.48
C GLU A 43 -16.14 -9.60 17.80
N MET A 44 -15.33 -10.40 18.51
CA MET A 44 -13.92 -10.12 18.79
C MET A 44 -13.07 -9.99 17.52
N SER A 45 -13.36 -10.78 16.48
CA SER A 45 -12.64 -10.72 15.19
C SER A 45 -12.86 -9.38 14.50
N THR A 46 -14.11 -8.93 14.44
CA THR A 46 -14.47 -7.64 13.83
C THR A 46 -13.82 -6.48 14.59
N PHE A 47 -13.82 -6.54 15.93
CA PHE A 47 -13.17 -5.54 16.76
C PHE A 47 -11.65 -5.50 16.52
N MET A 48 -10.99 -6.66 16.47
CA MET A 48 -9.54 -6.75 16.24
C MET A 48 -9.15 -6.25 14.84
N VAL A 49 -9.89 -6.62 13.80
CA VAL A 49 -9.69 -6.10 12.43
C VAL A 49 -9.81 -4.57 12.42
N SER A 50 -10.88 -4.04 13.04
CA SER A 50 -11.12 -2.61 13.10
C SER A 50 -9.98 -1.87 13.82
N MET A 51 -9.52 -2.41 14.95
CA MET A 51 -8.45 -1.80 15.75
C MET A 51 -7.11 -1.81 15.01
N VAL A 52 -6.76 -2.93 14.36
CA VAL A 52 -5.54 -3.05 13.54
C VAL A 52 -5.61 -2.08 12.35
N ALA A 53 -6.76 -2.00 11.67
CA ALA A 53 -6.96 -1.06 10.57
C ALA A 53 -6.81 0.39 11.05
N ALA A 54 -7.40 0.76 12.19
CA ALA A 54 -7.32 2.10 12.76
C ALA A 54 -5.89 2.49 13.15
N VAL A 55 -5.12 1.59 13.76
CA VAL A 55 -3.72 1.84 14.14
C VAL A 55 -2.84 2.02 12.89
N ASN A 56 -2.99 1.17 11.87
CA ASN A 56 -2.19 1.29 10.65
C ASN A 56 -2.58 2.54 9.84
N PHE A 57 -3.87 2.85 9.74
CA PHE A 57 -4.34 4.04 9.04
C PHE A 57 -3.90 5.34 9.72
N SER A 58 -4.03 5.41 11.05
CA SER A 58 -3.52 6.56 11.83
C SER A 58 -2.00 6.70 11.70
N ALA A 59 -1.25 5.61 11.65
CA ALA A 59 0.19 5.65 11.41
C ALA A 59 0.53 6.26 10.04
N VAL A 60 -0.22 5.90 8.98
CA VAL A 60 -0.04 6.49 7.65
C VAL A 60 -0.32 8.00 7.68
N ILE A 61 -1.42 8.43 8.31
CA ILE A 61 -1.75 9.86 8.44
C ILE A 61 -0.63 10.61 9.17
N LEU A 62 -0.19 10.10 10.32
CA LEU A 62 0.87 10.72 11.11
C LEU A 62 2.18 10.82 10.31
N ALA A 63 2.53 9.76 9.57
CA ALA A 63 3.70 9.74 8.71
C ALA A 63 3.58 10.76 7.57
N THR A 64 2.41 10.90 6.95
CA THR A 64 2.17 11.94 5.92
C THR A 64 2.28 13.35 6.50
N VAL A 65 1.74 13.60 7.69
CA VAL A 65 1.86 14.90 8.37
C VAL A 65 3.33 15.21 8.71
N GLN A 66 4.07 14.23 9.21
CA GLN A 66 5.50 14.38 9.50
C GLN A 66 6.30 14.64 8.22
N ALA A 67 6.02 13.91 7.15
CA ALA A 67 6.67 14.12 5.85
C ALA A 67 6.34 15.50 5.27
N PHE A 68 5.12 15.99 5.44
CA PHE A 68 4.72 17.33 5.01
C PHE A 68 5.44 18.44 5.79
N LYS A 69 5.61 18.28 7.11
CA LYS A 69 6.39 19.21 7.93
C LYS A 69 7.88 19.15 7.58
N ALA A 70 8.42 17.96 7.36
CA ALA A 70 9.82 17.76 6.98
C ALA A 70 10.17 18.43 5.64
N ARG A 71 9.21 18.52 4.71
CA ARG A 71 9.39 19.24 3.44
C ARG A 71 9.75 20.73 3.62
N GLN A 72 9.31 21.36 4.72
CA GLN A 72 9.63 22.78 4.98
C GLN A 72 11.02 22.98 5.60
N ILE A 73 11.61 21.93 6.16
CA ILE A 73 12.95 21.97 6.73
C ILE A 73 13.94 21.77 5.58
N ASN A 74 14.30 22.88 4.95
CA ASN A 74 15.25 22.96 3.84
C ASN A 74 16.68 22.70 4.33
N THR A 75 16.96 21.47 4.75
CA THR A 75 18.33 20.94 4.86
C THR A 75 18.71 20.39 3.49
N ALA A 76 20.00 20.24 3.18
CA ALA A 76 20.57 19.92 1.86
C ALA A 76 20.06 18.63 1.15
N PHE A 77 19.01 17.99 1.65
CA PHE A 77 18.37 16.81 1.10
C PHE A 77 17.07 17.16 0.35
N SER A 78 17.22 17.45 -0.95
CA SER A 78 16.11 17.50 -1.93
C SER A 78 15.28 16.19 -1.95
N GLU A 79 15.80 15.10 -1.37
CA GLU A 79 15.15 13.80 -1.21
C GLU A 79 13.84 13.86 -0.37
N SER A 80 13.77 14.75 0.62
CA SER A 80 12.63 14.83 1.55
C SER A 80 11.31 15.21 0.87
N SER A 81 11.38 16.00 -0.21
CA SER A 81 10.20 16.39 -1.00
C SER A 81 9.59 15.23 -1.77
N TYR A 82 10.42 14.32 -2.31
CA TYR A 82 9.96 13.13 -3.02
C TYR A 82 9.31 12.13 -2.06
N VAL A 83 9.85 11.99 -0.85
CA VAL A 83 9.25 11.16 0.20
C VAL A 83 7.89 11.71 0.63
N ALA A 84 7.75 13.03 0.79
CA ALA A 84 6.46 13.65 1.09
C ALA A 84 5.42 13.42 -0.02
N LEU A 85 5.84 13.48 -1.29
CA LEU A 85 4.97 13.18 -2.43
C LEU A 85 4.56 11.70 -2.47
N ALA A 86 5.49 10.77 -2.18
CA ALA A 86 5.20 9.35 -2.09
C ALA A 86 4.23 9.02 -0.93
N MET A 87 4.38 9.65 0.23
CA MET A 87 3.45 9.49 1.34
C MET A 87 2.05 10.04 1.04
N GLY A 88 1.99 11.16 0.29
CA GLY A 88 0.73 11.72 -0.21
C GLY A 88 0.01 10.78 -1.18
N SER A 89 0.74 10.17 -2.13
CA SER A 89 0.16 9.22 -3.09
C SER A 89 -0.35 7.95 -2.41
N ILE A 90 0.38 7.42 -1.41
CA ILE A 90 -0.09 6.30 -0.58
C ILE A 90 -1.43 6.64 0.08
N LEU A 91 -1.54 7.80 0.73
CA LEU A 91 -2.77 8.23 1.40
C LEU A 91 -3.95 8.34 0.42
N GLN A 92 -3.73 8.93 -0.75
CA GLN A 92 -4.74 9.03 -1.80
C GLN A 92 -5.23 7.65 -2.27
N VAL A 93 -4.30 6.72 -2.51
CA VAL A 93 -4.66 5.36 -2.93
C VAL A 93 -5.46 4.64 -1.85
N PHE A 94 -5.10 4.79 -0.57
CA PHE A 94 -5.88 4.22 0.52
C PHE A 94 -7.32 4.76 0.54
N LEU A 95 -7.51 6.08 0.39
CA LEU A 95 -8.85 6.70 0.37
C LEU A 95 -9.70 6.21 -0.82
N VAL A 96 -9.09 6.02 -2.00
CA VAL A 96 -9.80 5.51 -3.20
C VAL A 96 -10.05 4.00 -3.09
N SER A 97 -9.15 3.25 -2.48
CA SER A 97 -9.27 1.78 -2.35
C SER A 97 -10.44 1.33 -1.48
N ALA A 98 -10.82 2.11 -0.46
CA ALA A 98 -11.90 1.76 0.45
C ALA A 98 -13.28 1.67 -0.25
N PRO A 99 -13.78 2.69 -0.96
CA PRO A 99 -15.04 2.56 -1.70
C PRO A 99 -14.93 1.57 -2.87
N LEU A 100 -13.74 1.45 -3.49
CA LEU A 100 -13.53 0.53 -4.60
C LEU A 100 -13.65 -0.94 -4.17
N THR A 101 -13.11 -1.29 -2.99
CA THR A 101 -13.23 -2.63 -2.43
C THR A 101 -14.65 -2.96 -1.97
N LEU A 102 -15.39 -1.96 -1.47
CA LEU A 102 -16.82 -2.13 -1.17
C LEU A 102 -17.66 -2.34 -2.44
N LEU A 103 -17.33 -1.65 -3.53
CA LEU A 103 -18.06 -1.76 -4.80
C LEU A 103 -17.93 -3.15 -5.45
N VAL A 104 -16.78 -3.78 -5.31
CA VAL A 104 -16.43 -5.03 -6.00
C VAL A 104 -16.65 -6.29 -5.15
N HIS A 105 -17.07 -6.12 -3.90
CA HIS A 105 -17.15 -7.19 -2.88
C HIS A 105 -17.94 -8.43 -3.34
N ASP A 106 -18.98 -8.24 -4.18
CA ASP A 106 -19.83 -9.33 -4.64
C ASP A 106 -19.20 -10.20 -5.75
N ASN A 107 -18.12 -9.72 -6.36
CA ASN A 107 -17.45 -10.40 -7.46
C ASN A 107 -16.00 -10.78 -7.08
N PRO A 108 -15.71 -12.06 -6.77
CA PRO A 108 -14.39 -12.50 -6.32
C PRO A 108 -13.25 -12.26 -7.32
N PRO A 109 -13.37 -12.56 -8.64
CA PRO A 109 -12.28 -12.27 -9.58
C PRO A 109 -12.02 -10.77 -9.72
N ALA A 110 -13.05 -9.94 -9.70
CA ALA A 110 -12.87 -8.50 -9.74
C ALA A 110 -12.23 -7.95 -8.44
N THR A 111 -12.59 -8.51 -7.27
CA THR A 111 -11.95 -8.15 -5.99
C THR A 111 -10.45 -8.44 -6.01
N PHE A 112 -10.06 -9.61 -6.51
CA PHE A 112 -8.65 -9.99 -6.63
C PHE A 112 -7.86 -9.05 -7.55
N PHE A 113 -8.43 -8.73 -8.71
CA PHE A 113 -7.82 -7.80 -9.66
C PHE A 113 -7.62 -6.40 -9.06
N VAL A 114 -8.65 -5.89 -8.37
CA VAL A 114 -8.59 -4.58 -7.70
C VAL A 114 -7.52 -4.56 -6.61
N LEU A 115 -7.49 -5.55 -5.72
CA LEU A 115 -6.53 -5.59 -4.60
C LEU A 115 -5.08 -5.71 -5.09
N SER A 116 -4.83 -6.60 -6.05
CA SER A 116 -3.49 -6.76 -6.64
C SER A 116 -3.03 -5.51 -7.40
N GLY A 117 -3.95 -4.85 -8.11
CA GLY A 117 -3.70 -3.57 -8.77
C GLY A 117 -3.34 -2.46 -7.78
N ILE A 118 -4.08 -2.32 -6.67
CA ILE A 118 -3.79 -1.34 -5.61
C ILE A 118 -2.37 -1.55 -5.07
N ILE A 119 -2.01 -2.78 -4.70
CA ILE A 119 -0.68 -3.10 -4.16
C ILE A 119 0.40 -2.75 -5.18
N THR A 120 0.21 -3.15 -6.45
CA THR A 120 1.16 -2.89 -7.53
C THR A 120 1.37 -1.39 -7.72
N VAL A 121 0.30 -0.60 -7.78
CA VAL A 121 0.37 0.86 -7.94
C VAL A 121 1.09 1.51 -6.76
N VAL A 122 0.77 1.11 -5.53
CA VAL A 122 1.43 1.65 -4.32
C VAL A 122 2.92 1.34 -4.34
N CYS A 123 3.31 0.08 -4.58
CA CYS A 123 4.71 -0.33 -4.61
C CYS A 123 5.49 0.38 -5.73
N LEU A 124 4.93 0.42 -6.95
CA LEU A 124 5.57 1.11 -8.07
C LEU A 124 5.71 2.60 -7.80
N SER A 125 4.68 3.25 -7.25
CA SER A 125 4.73 4.69 -6.93
C SER A 125 5.86 5.01 -5.95
N VAL A 126 5.97 4.24 -4.86
CA VAL A 126 7.02 4.44 -3.84
C VAL A 126 8.41 4.21 -4.42
N LEU A 127 8.60 3.11 -5.17
CA LEU A 127 9.88 2.80 -5.80
C LEU A 127 10.27 3.88 -6.80
N LEU A 128 9.36 4.31 -7.66
CA LEU A 128 9.63 5.35 -8.65
C LEU A 128 9.95 6.68 -7.98
N PHE A 129 9.16 7.15 -7.01
CA PHE A 129 9.42 8.44 -6.36
C PHE A 129 10.75 8.47 -5.59
N ILE A 130 11.19 7.34 -5.02
CA ILE A 130 12.47 7.27 -4.28
C ILE A 130 13.66 7.05 -5.21
N PHE A 131 13.57 6.10 -6.15
CA PHE A 131 14.71 5.70 -6.97
C PHE A 131 14.88 6.54 -8.25
N ALA A 132 13.80 7.07 -8.84
CA ALA A 132 13.92 7.89 -10.06
C ALA A 132 14.87 9.09 -9.91
N PRO A 133 14.80 9.94 -8.86
CA PRO A 133 15.73 11.06 -8.73
C PRO A 133 17.18 10.60 -8.53
N LYS A 134 17.41 9.46 -7.87
CA LYS A 134 18.75 8.89 -7.68
C LYS A 134 19.35 8.36 -8.98
N VAL A 135 18.56 7.64 -9.77
CA VAL A 135 19.00 7.13 -11.08
C VAL A 135 19.29 8.29 -12.03
N HIS A 136 18.42 9.31 -12.05
CA HIS A 136 18.63 10.49 -12.89
C HIS A 136 19.89 11.28 -12.48
N ALA A 137 20.11 11.49 -11.19
CA ALA A 137 21.31 12.15 -10.68
C ALA A 137 22.60 11.34 -10.96
N HIS A 138 22.53 10.01 -10.87
CA HIS A 138 23.66 9.15 -11.20
C HIS A 138 23.99 9.18 -12.69
N LEU A 139 22.99 9.10 -13.57
CA LEU A 139 23.19 9.18 -15.02
C LEU A 139 23.76 10.53 -15.45
N SER A 140 23.32 11.64 -14.86
CA SER A 140 23.89 12.96 -15.18
C SER A 140 25.33 13.14 -14.66
N SER A 141 25.73 12.42 -13.60
CA SER A 141 27.10 12.41 -13.10
C SER A 141 28.07 11.54 -13.91
N VAL A 142 27.56 10.60 -14.73
CA VAL A 142 28.34 9.77 -15.66
C VAL A 142 28.57 10.49 -17.00
N ASP A 143 27.89 11.61 -17.24
CA ASP A 143 27.97 12.40 -18.46
C ASP A 143 28.99 13.59 -18.50
N PRO A 144 30.02 13.73 -17.63
CA PRO A 144 31.00 14.82 -17.77
C PRO A 144 32.01 14.59 -18.90
N GLU A 145 32.25 13.33 -19.31
CA GLU A 145 33.22 13.01 -20.37
C GLU A 145 32.67 13.19 -21.79
N SER A 146 31.36 12.93 -22.00
CA SER A 146 30.73 13.05 -23.33
C SER A 146 30.52 14.50 -23.78
N LYS A 147 30.40 15.44 -22.83
CA LYS A 147 30.30 16.87 -23.11
C LYS A 147 31.64 17.49 -23.46
N LEU A 148 32.74 17.06 -22.81
CA LEU A 148 34.08 17.58 -23.10
C LEU A 148 34.58 17.19 -24.50
N THR A 149 34.24 16.00 -24.99
CA THR A 149 34.60 15.56 -26.37
C THR A 149 33.77 16.26 -27.45
N ARG A 150 32.56 16.75 -27.14
CA ARG A 150 31.68 17.42 -28.10
C ARG A 150 31.96 18.92 -28.25
N GLU A 151 32.67 19.53 -27.32
CA GLU A 151 33.16 20.92 -27.44
C GLU A 151 34.57 21.03 -28.04
N SER A 152 35.27 19.91 -28.25
CA SER A 152 36.61 19.83 -28.84
C SER A 152 36.64 19.41 -30.32
N LEU A 153 35.48 19.31 -30.98
CA LEU A 153 35.32 18.93 -32.39
C LEU A 153 34.39 19.94 -33.09
#